data_AF-A0A7V2IKD8-F1
#
_entry.id   AF-A0A7V2IKD8-F1
#
_cell.length_a   1.000
_cell.length_b   1.000
_cell.length_c   1.000
_cell.angle_alpha   90.00
_cell.angle_beta   90.00
_cell.angle_gamma   90.00
#
_symmetry.space_group_name_H-M   'P 1'
#
loop_
_entity.id
_entity.type
_entity.pdbx_description
1 polymer ?
#
loop_
_entity_poly.entity_id
_entity_poly.type
_entity_poly.pdbx_seq_one_letter_code
_entity_poly.pdbx_strand_id
1 'polypeptide(L)' 'MLDASGIPDEHYIIAIKYGIRKINIDTDLRIAFVYGIRKILFENPSEIDPRKILNSSIDAIKDVIRHKLSLIRQSI' A
#
# COMPACT_ATOMS: atom_id res chain seq x y z
N MET A 1 -1.05 -20.12 4.84
CA MET A 1 -0.76 -19.01 5.78
C MET A 1 -1.71 -17.88 5.39
N LEU A 2 -2.53 -17.35 6.31
CA LEU A 2 -3.48 -16.28 5.98
C LEU A 2 -2.70 -14.97 5.79
N ASP A 3 -2.67 -14.44 4.57
CA ASP A 3 -2.09 -13.12 4.26
C ASP A 3 -3.11 -12.00 4.52
N ALA A 4 -2.64 -10.82 4.96
CA ALA A 4 -3.53 -9.71 5.34
C ALA A 4 -4.02 -8.84 4.16
N SER A 5 -3.69 -9.25 2.94
CA SER A 5 -3.98 -8.51 1.72
C SER A 5 -5.48 -8.48 1.42
N GLY A 6 -6.03 -7.29 1.15
CA GLY A 6 -7.47 -7.12 0.88
C GLY A 6 -8.39 -7.28 2.11
N ILE A 7 -7.83 -7.40 3.31
CA ILE A 7 -8.62 -7.40 4.55
C ILE A 7 -9.21 -6.00 4.79
N PRO A 8 -10.48 -5.87 5.21
CA PRO A 8 -11.07 -4.59 5.61
C PRO A 8 -10.33 -3.97 6.80
N ASP A 9 -10.20 -2.65 6.82
CA ASP A 9 -9.45 -1.91 7.86
C ASP A 9 -9.92 -2.23 9.28
N GLU A 10 -11.22 -2.43 9.48
CA GLU A 10 -11.83 -2.79 10.76
C GLU A 10 -11.22 -4.07 11.35
N HIS A 11 -10.89 -5.05 10.50
CA HIS A 11 -10.31 -6.31 10.92
C HIS A 11 -8.87 -6.14 11.39
N TYR A 12 -8.13 -5.15 10.88
CA TYR A 12 -6.80 -4.81 11.40
C TYR A 12 -6.91 -4.31 12.85
N ILE A 13 -7.87 -3.42 13.12
CA ILE A 13 -8.12 -2.87 14.45
C ILE A 13 -8.50 -3.99 15.42
N ILE A 14 -9.41 -4.88 15.00
CA ILE A 14 -9.84 -6.03 15.79
C ILE A 14 -8.65 -6.95 16.10
N ALA A 15 -7.87 -7.33 15.08
CA ALA A 15 -6.71 -8.20 15.24
C ALA A 15 -5.68 -7.65 16.25
N ILE A 16 -5.42 -6.33 16.22
CA ILE A 16 -4.50 -5.68 17.15
C ILE A 16 -5.04 -5.73 18.59
N LYS A 17 -6.35 -5.52 18.79
CA LYS A 17 -6.99 -5.67 20.11
C LYS A 17 -6.85 -7.09 20.68
N TYR A 18 -6.84 -8.10 19.81
CA TYR A 18 -6.59 -9.51 20.20
C TYR A 18 -5.10 -9.88 20.32
N GLY A 19 -4.20 -8.90 20.27
CA GLY A 19 -2.77 -9.09 20.57
C GLY A 19 -1.87 -9.30 19.36
N ILE A 20 -2.36 -9.15 18.13
CA ILE A 20 -1.48 -9.15 16.94
C ILE A 20 -0.60 -7.91 16.94
N ARG A 21 0.72 -8.11 16.79
CA ARG A 21 1.74 -7.03 16.75
C ARG A 21 2.59 -6.99 15.47
N LYS A 22 2.40 -7.94 14.55
CA LYS A 22 3.09 -7.98 13.23
C LYS A 22 2.07 -8.26 12.14
N ILE A 23 2.07 -7.42 11.09
CA ILE A 23 1.14 -7.53 9.96
C ILE A 23 1.94 -7.46 8.65
N ASN A 24 1.66 -8.36 7.70
CA ASN A 24 2.29 -8.42 6.38
C ASN A 24 1.33 -7.87 5.31
N ILE A 25 1.79 -6.97 4.43
CA ILE A 25 0.92 -6.25 3.47
C ILE A 25 1.41 -6.27 2.00
N ASP A 26 2.13 -7.33 1.58
CA ASP A 26 2.81 -7.37 0.27
C ASP A 26 1.91 -7.07 -0.95
N THR A 27 0.75 -7.72 -1.05
CA THR A 27 -0.11 -7.59 -2.23
C THR A 27 -0.61 -6.16 -2.41
N ASP A 28 -0.97 -5.47 -1.33
CA ASP A 28 -1.42 -4.08 -1.38
C ASP A 28 -0.30 -3.18 -1.94
N LEU A 29 0.96 -3.43 -1.54
CA LEU A 29 2.13 -2.69 -2.04
C LEU A 29 2.37 -2.94 -3.53
N ARG A 30 2.23 -4.20 -3.99
CA ARG A 30 2.37 -4.55 -5.41
C ARG A 30 1.27 -3.94 -6.27
N ILE A 31 0.04 -3.90 -5.77
CA ILE A 31 -1.08 -3.23 -6.45
C ILE A 31 -0.81 -1.73 -6.56
N ALA A 32 -0.38 -1.08 -5.47
CA ALA A 32 -0.04 0.34 -5.45
C ALA A 32 1.09 0.68 -6.43
N PHE A 33 2.12 -0.17 -6.48
CA PHE A 33 3.22 -0.04 -7.43
C PHE A 33 2.72 -0.07 -8.88
N VAL A 34 1.98 -1.11 -9.26
CA VAL A 34 1.44 -1.25 -10.63
C VAL A 34 0.49 -0.10 -10.96
N TYR A 35 -0.32 0.34 -10.00
CA TYR A 35 -1.19 1.50 -10.17
C TYR A 35 -0.40 2.78 -10.48
N GLY A 36 0.65 3.08 -9.73
CA GLY A 36 1.50 4.25 -9.97
C GLY A 36 2.12 4.25 -11.36
N ILE A 37 2.67 3.10 -11.80
CA ILE A 37 3.18 2.94 -13.17
C ILE A 37 2.06 3.18 -14.21
N ARG A 38 0.90 2.54 -14.04
CA ARG A 38 -0.20 2.67 -15.00
C ARG A 38 -0.70 4.11 -15.08
N LYS A 39 -0.79 4.80 -13.94
CA LYS A 39 -1.24 6.19 -13.88
C LYS A 39 -0.32 7.13 -14.66
N ILE A 40 0.99 7.10 -14.40
CA ILE A 40 1.92 8.01 -15.07
C ILE A 40 2.02 7.74 -16.58
N LEU A 41 1.95 6.47 -17.01
CA LEU A 41 1.96 6.12 -18.43
C LEU A 41 0.63 6.46 -19.13
N PHE A 42 -0.48 6.46 -18.40
CA PHE A 42 -1.78 6.91 -18.91
C PHE A 42 -1.82 8.44 -19.04
N GLU A 43 -1.33 9.17 -18.03
CA GLU A 43 -1.30 10.63 -18.00
C GLU A 43 -0.23 11.22 -18.94
N ASN A 44 0.90 10.53 -19.10
CA ASN A 44 2.01 10.95 -19.97
C ASN A 44 2.58 9.75 -20.77
N PRO A 45 1.94 9.36 -21.89
CA PRO A 45 2.34 8.18 -22.66
C PRO A 45 3.72 8.24 -23.31
N SER A 46 4.30 9.44 -23.46
CA SER A 46 5.66 9.64 -24.00
C SER A 46 6.74 9.64 -22.93
N GLU A 47 6.38 9.46 -21.64
CA GLU A 47 7.36 9.38 -20.57
C GLU A 47 8.16 8.08 -20.66
N ILE A 48 9.48 8.24 -20.73
CA ILE A 48 10.43 7.13 -20.85
C ILE A 48 11.47 7.14 -19.74
N ASP A 49 11.55 8.22 -18.94
CA ASP A 49 12.52 8.30 -17.84
C ASP A 49 12.08 7.34 -16.72
N PRO A 50 12.85 6.25 -16.48
CA PRO A 50 12.47 5.27 -15.47
C PRO A 50 12.38 5.88 -14.07
N ARG A 51 13.13 6.95 -13.79
CA ARG A 51 13.09 7.61 -12.48
C ARG A 51 11.73 8.25 -12.23
N LYS A 52 11.15 8.91 -13.24
CA LYS A 52 9.84 9.53 -13.11
C LYS A 52 8.73 8.49 -13.00
N ILE A 53 8.83 7.40 -13.77
CA ILE A 53 7.87 6.29 -13.72
C ILE A 53 7.90 5.62 -12.33
N LEU A 54 9.11 5.31 -11.84
CA LEU A 54 9.28 4.64 -10.54
C LEU A 54 8.94 5.56 -9.36
N ASN A 55 9.22 6.86 -9.45
CA ASN A 55 8.84 7.82 -8.40
C ASN A 55 7.33 7.84 -8.19
N SER A 56 6.52 7.84 -9.26
CA SER A 56 5.06 7.76 -9.15
C SER A 56 4.60 6.50 -8.39
N SER A 57 5.28 5.38 -8.65
CA SER A 57 5.00 4.09 -8.00
C SER A 57 5.39 4.09 -6.52
N ILE A 58 6.53 4.71 -6.19
CA ILE A 58 7.01 4.87 -4.82
C ILE A 58 6.05 5.74 -4.02
N ASP A 59 5.52 6.82 -4.62
CA ASP A 59 4.57 7.70 -3.93
C ASP A 59 3.25 6.98 -3.64
N ALA A 60 2.73 6.21 -4.60
CA ALA A 60 1.55 5.36 -4.37
C ALA A 60 1.78 4.32 -3.25
N ILE A 61 2.95 3.68 -3.21
CA ILE A 61 3.33 2.76 -2.13
C ILE A 61 3.35 3.48 -0.77
N LYS A 62 3.96 4.67 -0.69
CA LYS A 62 4.04 5.44 0.55
C LYS A 62 2.66 5.77 1.09
N ASP A 63 1.70 6.09 0.23
CA ASP A 63 0.33 6.39 0.65
C ASP A 63 -0.36 5.18 1.26
N VAL A 64 -0.21 4.00 0.65
CA VAL A 64 -0.72 2.74 1.24
C VAL A 64 -0.07 2.45 2.59
N ILE A 65 1.26 2.61 2.70
CA ILE A 65 1.98 2.41 3.97
C ILE A 65 1.47 3.38 5.05
N ARG A 66 1.34 4.68 4.72
CA ARG A 66 0.83 5.70 5.65
C ARG A 66 -0.58 5.35 6.13
N HIS A 67 -1.44 4.94 5.21
CA HIS A 67 -2.79 4.53 5.54
C HIS A 67 -2.79 3.32 6.49
N LYS A 68 -2.08 2.23 6.18
CA LYS A 68 -1.97 1.06 7.07
C LYS A 68 -1.35 1.40 8.43
N LEU A 69 -0.35 2.27 8.48
CA LEU A 69 0.24 2.75 9.74
C LEU A 69 -0.76 3.56 10.58
N SER A 70 -1.63 4.35 9.96
CA SER A 70 -2.66 5.12 10.68
C SER A 70 -3.65 4.21 11.41
N LEU A 71 -4.05 3.10 10.78
CA LEU A 71 -4.92 2.08 11.40
C LEU A 71 -4.27 1.44 12.63
N ILE A 72 -2.97 1.12 12.52
CA ILE A 72 -2.20 0.56 13.63
C ILE A 72 -2.11 1.56 14.78
N ARG A 73 -1.81 2.84 14.50
CA ARG A 73 -1.68 3.89 15.53
C ARG A 73 -2.99 4.18 16.27
N GLN A 74 -4.13 4.10 15.60
CA GLN A 74 -5.44 4.30 16.25
C GLN A 74 -5.85 3.14 17.17
N SER A 75 -5.15 2.00 17.06
CA SER A 75 -5.49 0.75 17.74
C SER A 75 -4.61 0.44 18.96
N ILE A 76 -3.66 1.33 19.30
CA ILE A 76 -2.72 1.20 20.42
C ILE A 76 -3.00 2.29 21.45
#